data_AF-A0A954UXA4-F1
#
_entry.id   AF-A0A954UXA4-F1
#
_cell.length_a   1.000
_cell.length_b   1.000
_cell.length_c   1.000
_cell.angle_alpha   90.00
_cell.angle_beta   90.00
_cell.angle_gamma   90.00
#
_symmetry.space_group_name_H-M   'P 1'
#
loop_
_entity.id
_entity.type
_entity.pdbx_description
1 polymer ?
#
loop_
_entity_poly.entity_id
_entity_poly.type
_entity_poly.pdbx_seq_one_letter_code
_entity_poly.pdbx_strand_id
1 'polypeptide(L)'
;YGLVDRQFLPGTLRMFDFANPDLHVAQRSETTVPGQALFFLNHPLLLDRARALAASTEPKVARRSVVVSTPEPNVARRSVVVSTPAANQPCSPDERVEAMFQHVLQRSPSESELTDALALVQAAEETRSKPTRPTIADWQYGYGALDVASSRIVGFTPLPFFSGSAWQGGTSYPDPSLGWVQLSAEGGHPGNDTDHASVRRWTAPRDGVYRIRSQLTHEPTAGDGIHAAIVHSADGILSDCSLHHDTLEMNHSDIKMLAGQTLDFVVDIKQVLNSDQYLWKITIDELNAAEQTDGSLVWDSLQDFPNPAPQQLNGWEQLAQVLLCSNEFMFVD
;
A
#
# COMPACT_ATOMS: atom_id res chain seq x y z
N TYR A 1 15.55 37.18 1.53
CA TYR A 1 14.35 37.77 2.16
C TYR A 1 13.11 37.06 1.63
N GLY A 2 12.23 36.58 2.50
CA GLY A 2 10.95 35.95 2.12
C GLY A 2 9.79 36.93 2.24
N LEU A 3 8.74 36.75 1.43
CA LEU A 3 7.51 37.53 1.50
C LEU A 3 6.56 36.88 2.52
N VAL A 4 6.04 37.66 3.47
CA VAL A 4 5.08 37.21 4.47
C VAL A 4 3.79 38.01 4.30
N ASP A 5 2.70 37.31 4.00
CA ASP A 5 1.36 37.89 4.02
C ASP A 5 0.88 37.98 5.48
N ARG A 6 0.68 39.23 5.95
CA ARG A 6 0.26 39.50 7.33
C ARG A 6 -1.20 39.10 7.60
N GLN A 7 -2.03 39.05 6.56
CA GLN A 7 -3.44 38.67 6.65
C GLN A 7 -3.61 37.15 6.56
N PHE A 8 -2.78 36.48 5.75
CA PHE A 8 -2.86 35.05 5.49
C PHE A 8 -1.56 34.32 5.80
N LEU A 9 -1.20 34.32 7.09
CA LEU A 9 -0.01 33.62 7.56
C LEU A 9 -0.13 32.10 7.27
N PRO A 10 0.86 31.46 6.61
CA PRO A 10 0.84 30.03 6.34
C PRO A 10 0.60 29.16 7.58
N GLY A 11 -0.17 28.08 7.43
CA GLY A 11 -0.53 27.19 8.54
C GLY A 11 0.66 26.61 9.29
N THR A 12 1.73 26.26 8.58
CA THR A 12 2.99 25.79 9.18
C THR A 12 3.61 26.85 10.08
N LEU A 13 3.69 28.10 9.63
CA LEU A 13 4.24 29.19 10.44
C LEU A 13 3.39 29.45 11.70
N ARG A 14 2.07 29.32 11.60
CA ARG A 14 1.19 29.42 12.78
C ARG A 14 1.40 28.28 13.77
N MET A 15 1.68 27.07 13.28
CA MET A 15 1.92 25.90 14.12
C MET A 15 3.23 26.01 14.91
N PHE A 16 4.21 26.77 14.41
CA PHE A 16 5.52 27.02 15.05
C PHE A 16 5.62 28.43 15.64
N ASP A 17 4.51 28.92 16.22
CA ASP A 17 4.45 30.17 17.00
C ASP A 17 5.14 31.37 16.32
N PHE A 18 4.99 31.48 14.99
CA PHE A 18 5.55 32.61 14.25
C PHE A 18 5.03 33.92 14.82
N ALA A 19 5.94 34.88 15.02
CA ALA A 19 5.64 36.14 15.66
C ALA A 19 4.47 36.84 14.96
N ASN A 20 3.45 37.24 15.74
CA ASN A 20 2.32 37.97 15.22
C ASN A 20 2.82 39.29 14.59
N PRO A 21 2.60 39.53 13.28
CA PRO A 21 3.14 40.70 12.60
C PRO A 21 2.50 42.03 13.04
N ASP A 22 1.39 41.98 13.77
CA ASP A 22 0.66 43.15 14.27
C ASP A 22 0.98 43.48 15.73
N LEU A 23 1.74 42.63 16.42
CA LEU A 23 2.12 42.82 17.82
C LEU A 23 3.63 42.87 17.99
N HIS A 24 4.09 43.67 18.96
CA HIS A 24 5.48 43.64 19.35
C HIS A 24 5.77 42.37 20.15
N VAL A 25 6.58 41.47 19.60
CA VAL A 25 7.01 40.22 20.24
C VAL A 25 8.52 40.30 20.43
N ALA A 26 8.96 40.69 21.63
CA ALA A 26 10.38 40.84 21.96
C ALA A 26 11.09 39.51 22.19
N GLN A 27 10.34 38.48 22.60
CA GLN A 27 10.84 37.13 22.85
C GLN A 27 9.75 36.12 22.46
N ARG A 28 10.16 34.95 21.95
CA ARG A 28 9.24 33.86 21.65
C ARG A 28 8.79 33.18 22.94
N SER A 29 7.54 32.72 22.96
CA SER A 29 7.02 31.89 24.03
C SER A 29 7.45 30.46 23.77
N GLU A 30 8.11 29.81 24.73
CA GLU A 30 8.38 28.36 24.66
C GLU A 30 7.05 27.61 24.71
N THR A 31 6.78 26.77 23.72
CA THR A 31 5.60 25.90 23.74
C THR A 31 5.99 24.48 23.39
N THR A 32 5.39 23.52 24.10
CA THR A 32 5.52 22.08 23.81
C THR A 32 4.20 21.55 23.26
N VAL A 33 3.62 22.27 22.28
CA VAL A 33 2.29 21.91 21.79
C VAL A 33 2.36 20.58 21.03
N PRO A 34 1.53 19.57 21.37
CA PRO A 34 1.55 18.25 20.72
C PRO A 34 1.45 18.29 19.19
N GLY A 35 0.85 19.34 18.63
CA GLY A 35 0.74 19.54 17.18
C GLY A 35 2.09 19.70 16.47
N GLN A 36 3.08 20.34 17.10
CA GLN A 36 4.42 20.50 16.52
C GLN A 36 5.17 19.16 16.47
N ALA A 37 5.08 18.37 17.55
CA ALA A 37 5.64 17.03 17.60
C ALA A 37 4.98 16.09 16.57
N LEU A 38 3.64 16.15 16.45
CA LEU A 38 2.90 15.37 15.45
C LEU A 38 3.25 15.77 14.01
N PHE A 39 3.51 17.06 13.75
CA PHE A 39 4.03 17.52 12.46
C PHE A 39 5.37 16.86 12.16
N PHE A 40 6.32 16.88 13.09
CA PHE A 40 7.62 16.25 12.85
C PHE A 40 7.56 14.73 12.69
N LEU A 41 6.65 14.07 13.41
CA LEU A 41 6.45 12.63 13.27
C LEU A 41 5.84 12.25 11.91
N ASN A 42 4.90 13.03 11.36
CA ASN A 42 4.08 12.57 10.24
C ASN A 42 4.23 13.37 8.95
N HIS A 43 4.93 14.51 8.97
CA HIS A 43 5.01 15.36 7.78
C HIS A 43 5.87 14.70 6.68
N PRO A 44 5.44 14.72 5.39
CA PRO A 44 6.14 14.08 4.29
C PRO A 44 7.63 14.42 4.20
N LEU A 45 7.98 15.69 4.46
CA LEU A 45 9.37 16.13 4.51
C LEU A 45 10.22 15.28 5.46
N LEU A 46 9.73 15.01 6.68
CA LEU A 46 10.50 14.26 7.68
C LEU A 46 10.60 12.79 7.31
N LEU A 47 9.51 12.22 6.79
CA LEU A 47 9.49 10.85 6.27
C LEU A 47 10.51 10.68 5.12
N ASP A 48 10.56 11.63 4.19
CA ASP A 48 11.51 11.60 3.07
C ASP A 48 12.96 11.76 3.53
N ARG A 49 13.21 12.57 4.57
CA ARG A 49 14.55 12.69 5.18
C ARG A 49 14.96 11.42 5.91
N ALA A 50 14.04 10.78 6.63
CA ALA A 50 14.29 9.49 7.27
C ALA A 50 14.67 8.42 6.24
N ARG A 51 13.92 8.34 5.12
CA ARG A 51 14.24 7.46 3.99
C ARG A 51 15.61 7.74 3.39
N ALA A 52 15.91 9.01 3.12
CA ALA A 52 17.19 9.40 2.54
C ALA A 52 18.39 9.04 3.46
N LEU A 53 18.24 9.22 4.77
CA LEU A 53 19.25 8.85 5.76
C LEU A 53 19.41 7.32 5.88
N ALA A 54 18.31 6.58 5.88
CA ALA A 54 18.35 5.13 5.88
C ALA A 54 19.06 4.58 4.64
N ALA A 55 18.79 5.15 3.46
CA ALA A 55 19.44 4.77 2.21
C ALA A 55 20.92 5.17 2.16
N SER A 56 21.32 6.32 2.74
CA SER A 56 22.72 6.76 2.71
C SER A 56 23.65 5.88 3.54
N THR A 57 23.11 5.23 4.58
CA THR A 57 23.81 4.31 5.47
C THR A 57 23.68 2.83 5.04
N GLU A 58 22.94 2.56 3.98
CA GLU A 58 22.81 1.21 3.44
C GLU A 58 24.12 0.75 2.79
N PRO A 59 24.56 -0.50 3.03
CA PRO A 59 25.74 -1.03 2.36
C PRO A 59 25.56 -1.01 0.85
N LYS A 60 26.37 -0.19 0.16
CA LYS A 60 26.34 -0.09 -1.30
C LYS A 60 26.86 -1.39 -1.91
N VAL A 61 25.95 -2.24 -2.37
CA VAL A 61 26.30 -3.36 -3.27
C VAL A 61 26.78 -2.74 -4.58
N ALA A 62 28.10 -2.72 -4.80
CA ALA A 62 28.68 -2.20 -6.02
C ALA A 62 28.29 -3.09 -7.22
N ARG A 63 27.24 -2.71 -7.94
CA ARG A 63 26.97 -3.24 -9.29
C ARG A 63 27.94 -2.56 -10.26
N ARG A 64 28.87 -3.30 -10.87
CA ARG A 64 29.42 -2.84 -12.16
C ARG A 64 29.92 -3.92 -13.11
N SER A 65 29.23 -3.95 -14.26
CA SER A 65 29.65 -4.17 -15.64
C SER A 65 30.88 -5.05 -15.90
N VAL A 66 30.61 -6.30 -16.32
CA VAL A 66 31.58 -7.22 -16.89
C VAL A 66 31.93 -6.77 -18.32
N VAL A 67 33.22 -6.57 -18.62
CA VAL A 67 33.73 -6.56 -20.00
C VAL A 67 34.28 -7.95 -20.28
N VAL A 68 33.60 -8.67 -21.18
CA VAL A 68 34.00 -9.99 -21.67
C VAL A 68 35.19 -9.81 -22.63
N SER A 69 36.27 -10.55 -22.39
CA SER A 69 37.37 -10.71 -23.36
C SER A 69 37.36 -12.15 -23.87
N THR A 70 37.02 -12.33 -25.14
CA THR A 70 37.21 -13.60 -25.87
C THR A 70 38.64 -13.66 -26.44
N PRO A 71 39.27 -14.85 -26.52
CA PRO A 71 40.59 -14.96 -27.10
C PRO A 71 40.48 -15.10 -28.64
N GLU A 72 41.02 -14.14 -29.38
CA GLU A 72 41.45 -14.35 -30.77
C GLU A 72 42.93 -14.00 -30.94
N PRO A 73 43.65 -14.68 -31.84
CA PRO A 73 45.07 -14.46 -32.03
C PRO A 73 45.29 -13.23 -32.93
N ASN A 74 46.14 -12.31 -32.42
CA ASN A 74 46.95 -11.35 -33.19
C ASN A 74 46.27 -10.02 -33.61
N VAL A 75 46.23 -9.00 -32.72
CA VAL A 75 46.52 -7.55 -32.98
C VAL A 75 46.60 -6.76 -31.63
N ALA A 76 47.55 -5.81 -31.56
CA ALA A 76 47.83 -4.71 -30.60
C ALA A 76 47.13 -4.67 -29.20
N ARG A 77 47.97 -4.66 -28.15
CA ARG A 77 47.61 -4.58 -26.72
C ARG A 77 46.89 -3.27 -26.35
N ARG A 78 45.67 -3.36 -25.81
CA ARG A 78 45.07 -2.37 -24.90
C ARG A 78 44.90 -3.02 -23.52
N SER A 79 45.57 -2.46 -22.52
CA SER A 79 45.50 -2.89 -21.12
C SER A 79 44.13 -2.60 -20.53
N VAL A 80 43.45 -3.65 -20.04
CA VAL A 80 42.29 -3.52 -19.15
C VAL A 80 42.72 -3.99 -17.76
N VAL A 81 42.39 -3.15 -16.76
CA VAL A 81 42.81 -3.24 -15.36
C VAL A 81 42.34 -4.55 -14.72
N VAL A 82 43.28 -5.29 -14.15
CA VAL A 82 43.03 -6.39 -13.22
C VAL A 82 42.86 -5.79 -11.83
N SER A 83 41.69 -5.97 -11.23
CA SER A 83 41.41 -5.58 -9.84
C SER A 83 41.69 -6.76 -8.92
N THR A 84 42.68 -6.63 -8.04
CA THR A 84 42.86 -7.46 -6.85
C THR A 84 41.74 -7.16 -5.85
N PRO A 85 41.22 -8.14 -5.10
CA PRO A 85 40.15 -7.89 -4.14
C PRO A 85 40.69 -7.08 -2.95
N ALA A 86 40.20 -5.86 -2.76
CA ALA A 86 40.14 -5.28 -1.42
C ALA A 86 38.82 -5.77 -0.81
N ALA A 87 38.91 -6.40 0.36
CA ALA A 87 37.75 -6.91 1.09
C ALA A 87 36.81 -5.74 1.43
N ASN A 88 35.66 -5.69 0.76
CA ASN A 88 34.56 -4.79 1.10
C ASN A 88 33.68 -5.57 2.09
N GLN A 89 33.84 -5.28 3.37
CA GLN A 89 33.12 -5.95 4.45
C GLN A 89 31.64 -5.54 4.37
N PRO A 90 30.67 -6.47 4.58
CA PRO A 90 29.29 -6.07 4.80
C PRO A 90 29.26 -5.16 6.03
N CYS A 91 28.71 -3.95 5.87
CA CYS A 91 28.45 -3.05 7.00
C CYS A 91 27.54 -3.80 7.98
N SER A 92 28.01 -4.11 9.18
CA SER A 92 27.20 -4.81 10.18
C SER A 92 26.01 -3.95 10.61
N PRO A 93 24.92 -4.52 11.16
CA PRO A 93 23.84 -3.72 11.73
C PRO A 93 24.34 -2.68 12.73
N ASP A 94 25.31 -3.05 13.57
CA ASP A 94 25.96 -2.17 14.54
C ASP A 94 26.67 -0.99 13.88
N GLU A 95 27.48 -1.26 12.85
CA GLU A 95 28.18 -0.21 12.07
C GLU A 95 27.18 0.73 11.37
N ARG A 96 26.04 0.20 10.93
CA ARG A 96 24.98 1.01 10.33
C ARG A 96 24.29 1.91 11.37
N VAL A 97 24.01 1.41 12.57
CA VAL A 97 23.48 2.24 13.67
C VAL A 97 24.49 3.32 14.03
N GLU A 98 25.77 2.98 14.18
CA GLU A 98 26.81 3.96 14.49
C GLU A 98 26.91 5.04 13.40
N ALA A 99 26.85 4.65 12.13
CA ALA A 99 26.82 5.60 11.03
C ALA A 99 25.60 6.55 11.14
N MET A 100 24.40 6.05 11.44
CA MET A 100 23.21 6.90 11.62
C MET A 100 23.37 7.91 12.77
N PHE A 101 23.87 7.45 13.91
CA PHE A 101 24.15 8.30 15.08
C PHE A 101 25.18 9.40 14.74
N GLN A 102 26.25 9.06 14.01
CA GLN A 102 27.25 10.04 13.58
C GLN A 102 26.68 11.07 12.59
N HIS A 103 25.79 10.66 11.67
CA HIS A 103 25.18 11.59 10.72
C HIS A 103 24.22 12.60 11.37
N VAL A 104 23.46 12.16 12.38
CA VAL A 104 22.41 12.99 12.99
C VAL A 104 22.89 13.69 14.26
N LEU A 105 23.50 12.95 15.19
CA LEU A 105 23.88 13.41 16.52
C LEU A 105 25.38 13.70 16.66
N GLN A 106 26.19 13.44 15.63
CA GLN A 106 27.65 13.69 15.59
C GLN A 106 28.41 13.05 16.76
N ARG A 107 27.95 11.88 17.22
CA ARG A 107 28.60 11.07 18.25
C ARG A 107 28.31 9.59 18.03
N SER A 108 29.06 8.71 18.69
CA SER A 108 28.73 7.29 18.74
C SER A 108 27.56 7.05 19.72
N PRO A 109 26.73 6.02 19.49
CA PRO A 109 25.70 5.61 20.45
C PRO A 109 26.34 5.09 21.74
N SER A 110 25.65 5.22 22.87
CA SER A 110 25.98 4.44 24.06
C SER A 110 25.65 2.96 23.83
N GLU A 111 26.14 2.06 24.71
CA GLU A 111 25.81 0.63 24.64
C GLU A 111 24.30 0.37 24.74
N SER A 112 23.59 1.15 25.57
CA SER A 112 22.13 1.03 25.70
C SER A 112 21.42 1.53 24.44
N GLU A 113 21.86 2.66 23.86
CA GLU A 113 21.28 3.22 22.65
C GLU A 113 21.48 2.31 21.43
N LEU A 114 22.66 1.68 21.31
CA LEU A 114 22.93 0.69 20.27
C LEU A 114 21.99 -0.52 20.41
N THR A 115 21.82 -1.01 21.64
CA THR A 115 20.93 -2.13 21.94
C THR A 115 19.48 -1.80 21.59
N ASP A 116 19.00 -0.63 22.03
CA ASP A 116 17.63 -0.18 21.78
C ASP A 116 17.37 0.06 20.29
N ALA A 117 18.34 0.63 19.57
CA ALA A 117 18.25 0.87 18.14
C ALA A 117 18.13 -0.44 17.34
N LEU A 118 18.94 -1.45 17.67
CA LEU A 118 18.87 -2.77 17.02
C LEU A 118 17.56 -3.49 17.36
N ALA A 119 17.11 -3.41 18.62
CA ALA A 119 15.84 -3.99 19.04
C ALA A 119 14.64 -3.34 18.32
N LEU A 120 14.67 -2.01 18.15
CA LEU A 120 13.67 -1.26 17.38
C LEU A 120 13.63 -1.73 15.92
N VAL A 121 14.78 -1.79 15.25
CA VAL A 121 14.87 -2.23 13.84
C VAL A 121 14.31 -3.64 13.70
N GLN A 122 14.69 -4.56 14.59
CA GLN A 122 14.20 -5.94 14.58
C GLN A 122 12.68 -6.00 14.78
N ALA A 123 12.15 -5.33 15.80
CA ALA A 123 10.72 -5.32 16.10
C ALA A 123 9.89 -4.73 14.95
N ALA A 124 10.40 -3.69 14.29
CA ALA A 124 9.76 -3.07 13.13
C ALA A 124 9.72 -4.01 11.91
N GLU A 125 10.82 -4.70 11.60
CA GLU A 125 10.83 -5.70 10.52
C GLU A 125 9.94 -6.91 10.83
N GLU A 126 9.92 -7.38 12.09
CA GLU A 126 9.00 -8.44 12.53
C GLU A 126 7.53 -8.03 12.38
N THR A 127 7.19 -6.80 12.76
CA THR A 127 5.83 -6.24 12.61
C THR A 127 5.44 -6.12 11.14
N ARG A 128 6.37 -5.66 10.28
CA ARG A 128 6.16 -5.54 8.83
C ARG A 128 6.01 -6.89 8.13
N SER A 129 6.72 -7.91 8.61
CA SER A 129 6.74 -9.25 8.01
C SER A 129 5.47 -10.07 8.30
N LYS A 130 4.62 -9.64 9.23
CA LYS A 130 3.35 -10.30 9.54
C LYS A 130 2.23 -9.70 8.68
N PRO A 131 1.77 -10.35 7.61
CA PRO A 131 0.53 -9.96 6.97
C PRO A 131 -0.58 -10.03 8.02
N THR A 132 -1.32 -8.93 8.18
CA THR A 132 -2.33 -8.76 9.23
C THR A 132 -3.38 -9.88 9.24
N ARG A 133 -3.59 -10.56 8.10
CA ARG A 133 -4.25 -11.87 7.99
C ARG A 133 -3.61 -12.64 6.82
N PRO A 134 -3.36 -13.95 6.91
CA PRO A 134 -2.79 -14.72 5.79
C PRO A 134 -3.68 -14.72 4.55
N THR A 135 -4.99 -14.51 4.74
CA THR A 135 -6.04 -14.46 3.70
C THR A 135 -5.96 -13.23 2.80
N ILE A 136 -5.22 -12.18 3.17
CA ILE A 136 -5.04 -10.96 2.36
C ILE A 136 -4.41 -11.29 1.00
N ALA A 137 -3.46 -12.22 0.98
CA ALA A 137 -2.70 -12.55 -0.23
C ALA A 137 -3.54 -13.22 -1.33
N ASP A 138 -4.72 -13.75 -0.98
CA ASP A 138 -5.60 -14.45 -1.90
C ASP A 138 -6.56 -13.50 -2.65
N TRP A 139 -6.55 -12.20 -2.32
CA TRP A 139 -7.36 -11.17 -2.95
C TRP A 139 -6.59 -10.31 -3.95
N GLN A 140 -7.23 -9.98 -5.06
CA GLN A 140 -6.75 -9.02 -6.05
C GLN A 140 -7.87 -8.04 -6.42
N TYR A 141 -7.49 -6.80 -6.76
CA TYR A 141 -8.41 -5.70 -7.07
C TYR A 141 -8.08 -5.14 -8.44
N GLY A 142 -9.04 -5.18 -9.35
CA GLY A 142 -8.79 -4.90 -10.75
C GLY A 142 -10.04 -4.46 -11.50
N TYR A 143 -9.91 -4.47 -12.81
CA TYR A 143 -11.01 -4.27 -13.75
C TYR A 143 -10.94 -5.31 -14.87
N GLY A 144 -12.03 -5.50 -15.59
CA GLY A 144 -12.11 -6.35 -16.78
C GLY A 144 -13.50 -6.35 -17.38
N ALA A 145 -13.67 -7.08 -18.48
CA ALA A 145 -14.95 -7.18 -19.18
C ALA A 145 -15.65 -8.50 -18.84
N LEU A 146 -16.94 -8.47 -18.53
CA LEU A 146 -17.75 -9.69 -18.47
C LEU A 146 -18.18 -10.07 -19.90
N ASP A 147 -17.56 -11.11 -20.45
CA ASP A 147 -17.94 -11.64 -21.76
C ASP A 147 -19.19 -12.50 -21.66
N VAL A 148 -20.28 -12.03 -22.27
CA VAL A 148 -21.57 -12.71 -22.29
C VAL A 148 -21.48 -14.08 -22.96
N ALA A 149 -20.65 -14.23 -24.01
CA ALA A 149 -20.57 -15.46 -24.78
C ALA A 149 -19.91 -16.60 -24.00
N SER A 150 -18.82 -16.31 -23.29
CA SER A 150 -18.13 -17.29 -22.43
C SER A 150 -18.65 -17.32 -21.00
N SER A 151 -19.47 -16.34 -20.59
CA SER A 151 -19.89 -16.14 -19.20
C SER A 151 -18.70 -16.05 -18.24
N ARG A 152 -17.63 -15.35 -18.66
CA ARG A 152 -16.38 -15.20 -17.91
C ARG A 152 -15.83 -13.78 -17.97
N ILE A 153 -14.93 -13.49 -17.03
CA ILE A 153 -14.13 -12.27 -17.08
C ILE A 153 -12.99 -12.42 -18.08
N VAL A 154 -12.89 -11.45 -18.98
CA VAL A 154 -11.84 -11.31 -19.99
C VAL A 154 -11.01 -10.07 -19.68
N GLY A 155 -9.70 -10.18 -19.83
CA GLY A 155 -8.80 -9.03 -19.70
C GLY A 155 -8.62 -8.49 -18.28
N PHE A 156 -8.85 -9.31 -17.24
CA PHE A 156 -8.62 -8.88 -15.85
C PHE A 156 -7.23 -8.25 -15.69
N THR A 157 -7.22 -6.99 -15.25
CA THR A 157 -6.03 -6.18 -15.07
C THR A 157 -6.06 -5.55 -13.68
N PRO A 158 -5.04 -5.77 -12.84
CA PRO A 158 -4.97 -5.12 -11.52
C PRO A 158 -4.97 -3.59 -11.64
N LEU A 159 -5.66 -2.93 -10.71
CA LEU A 159 -5.65 -1.46 -10.64
C LEU A 159 -4.27 -0.98 -10.16
N PRO A 160 -3.65 -0.01 -10.84
CA PRO A 160 -2.24 0.30 -10.63
C PRO A 160 -1.96 1.23 -9.45
N PHE A 161 -2.99 1.91 -8.92
CA PHE A 161 -2.79 2.94 -7.90
C PHE A 161 -3.68 2.71 -6.69
N PHE A 162 -3.08 2.79 -5.50
CA PHE A 162 -3.79 2.81 -4.23
C PHE A 162 -3.74 4.22 -3.63
N SER A 163 -4.92 4.80 -3.36
CA SER A 163 -5.06 6.18 -2.88
C SER A 163 -4.79 6.37 -1.38
N GLY A 164 -4.66 5.28 -0.63
CA GLY A 164 -4.68 5.27 0.83
C GLY A 164 -5.97 4.64 1.39
N SER A 165 -7.05 4.63 0.61
CA SER A 165 -8.34 4.04 0.99
C SER A 165 -8.99 3.18 -0.10
N ALA A 166 -8.56 3.29 -1.35
CA ALA A 166 -9.13 2.55 -2.47
C ALA A 166 -8.09 2.28 -3.57
N TRP A 167 -8.29 1.19 -4.32
CA TRP A 167 -7.63 0.92 -5.59
C TRP A 167 -8.37 1.66 -6.71
N GLN A 168 -7.62 2.32 -7.60
CA GLN A 168 -8.15 3.10 -8.72
C GLN A 168 -7.12 3.24 -9.85
N GLY A 169 -7.50 3.89 -10.96
CA GLY A 169 -6.67 3.98 -12.16
C GLY A 169 -5.40 4.83 -12.03
N GLY A 170 -5.41 5.87 -11.21
CA GLY A 170 -4.28 6.79 -11.07
C GLY A 170 -4.43 7.77 -9.91
N THR A 171 -3.53 8.75 -9.80
CA THR A 171 -3.57 9.78 -8.73
C THR A 171 -4.76 10.73 -8.83
N SER A 172 -5.36 10.84 -10.02
CA SER A 172 -6.58 11.61 -10.27
C SER A 172 -7.79 10.68 -10.24
N TYR A 173 -8.92 11.21 -9.78
CA TYR A 173 -10.20 10.51 -9.78
C TYR A 173 -11.29 11.45 -10.31
N PRO A 174 -11.95 11.13 -11.44
CA PRO A 174 -11.71 9.96 -12.30
C PRO A 174 -10.32 9.97 -12.96
N ASP A 175 -9.80 8.78 -13.25
CA ASP A 175 -8.55 8.61 -14.00
C ASP A 175 -8.76 8.94 -15.49
N PRO A 176 -7.83 9.61 -16.19
CA PRO A 176 -7.99 9.94 -17.61
C PRO A 176 -8.15 8.74 -18.54
N SER A 177 -7.66 7.56 -18.15
CA SER A 177 -7.71 6.33 -18.97
C SER A 177 -8.74 5.32 -18.49
N LEU A 178 -8.82 5.09 -17.18
CA LEU A 178 -9.69 4.07 -16.57
C LEU A 178 -10.97 4.67 -15.96
N GLY A 179 -11.10 5.99 -15.96
CA GLY A 179 -12.32 6.67 -15.55
C GLY A 179 -12.65 6.50 -14.08
N TRP A 180 -13.90 6.13 -13.80
CA TRP A 180 -14.46 6.05 -12.45
C TRP A 180 -14.19 4.72 -11.72
N VAL A 181 -13.49 3.76 -12.34
CA VAL A 181 -13.31 2.45 -11.70
C VAL A 181 -12.53 2.59 -10.39
N GLN A 182 -13.16 2.13 -9.31
CA GLN A 182 -12.61 2.21 -7.97
C GLN A 182 -13.10 1.04 -7.11
N LEU A 183 -12.22 0.52 -6.25
CA LEU A 183 -12.54 -0.53 -5.27
C LEU A 183 -12.01 -0.11 -3.89
N SER A 184 -12.90 0.06 -2.91
CA SER A 184 -12.55 0.29 -1.49
C SER A 184 -12.68 -1.01 -0.67
N ALA A 185 -12.57 -0.95 0.66
CA ALA A 185 -12.86 -2.10 1.51
C ALA A 185 -14.36 -2.45 1.47
N GLU A 186 -15.24 -1.46 1.53
CA GLU A 186 -16.69 -1.62 1.67
C GLU A 186 -17.41 -1.82 0.32
N GLY A 187 -16.87 -1.27 -0.77
CA GLY A 187 -17.58 -1.23 -2.03
C GLY A 187 -16.72 -0.79 -3.21
N GLY A 188 -17.30 0.00 -4.10
CA GLY A 188 -16.62 0.52 -5.27
C GLY A 188 -17.52 1.33 -6.19
N HIS A 189 -16.97 1.63 -7.36
CA HIS A 189 -17.67 2.20 -8.50
C HIS A 189 -17.18 1.48 -9.76
N PRO A 190 -18.07 1.06 -10.68
CA PRO A 190 -17.66 0.51 -11.98
C PRO A 190 -16.95 1.57 -12.84
N GLY A 191 -16.24 1.13 -13.87
CA GLY A 191 -15.64 2.04 -14.86
C GLY A 191 -16.67 2.69 -15.77
N ASN A 192 -16.18 3.37 -16.81
CA ASN A 192 -17.02 4.17 -17.71
C ASN A 192 -17.93 3.34 -18.63
N ASP A 193 -17.64 2.05 -18.75
CA ASP A 193 -18.29 1.12 -19.66
C ASP A 193 -18.17 -0.32 -19.11
N THR A 194 -18.81 -1.26 -19.79
CA THR A 194 -18.84 -2.67 -19.42
C THR A 194 -17.50 -3.39 -19.62
N ASP A 195 -16.56 -2.80 -20.37
CA ASP A 195 -15.20 -3.35 -20.53
C ASP A 195 -14.30 -3.00 -19.33
N HIS A 196 -14.71 -2.02 -18.53
CA HIS A 196 -14.06 -1.59 -17.30
C HIS A 196 -14.91 -1.90 -16.05
N ALA A 197 -15.56 -3.06 -16.02
CA ALA A 197 -16.24 -3.53 -14.81
C ALA A 197 -15.24 -3.59 -13.65
N SER A 198 -15.65 -3.18 -12.46
CA SER A 198 -14.85 -3.33 -11.25
C SER A 198 -14.85 -4.81 -10.81
N VAL A 199 -13.68 -5.36 -10.49
CA VAL A 199 -13.52 -6.78 -10.16
C VAL A 199 -12.72 -6.95 -8.88
N ARG A 200 -13.36 -7.53 -7.85
CA ARG A 200 -12.66 -8.15 -6.72
C ARG A 200 -12.47 -9.62 -7.02
N ARG A 201 -11.23 -10.08 -7.08
CA ARG A 201 -10.88 -11.46 -7.39
C ARG A 201 -10.36 -12.16 -6.15
N TRP A 202 -10.95 -13.29 -5.82
CA TRP A 202 -10.42 -14.24 -4.85
C TRP A 202 -9.82 -15.43 -5.58
N THR A 203 -8.65 -15.90 -5.16
CA THR A 203 -7.98 -17.08 -5.72
C THR A 203 -7.94 -18.18 -4.66
N ALA A 204 -8.42 -19.37 -4.99
CA ALA A 204 -8.39 -20.50 -4.08
C ALA A 204 -6.93 -20.91 -3.79
N PRO A 205 -6.47 -20.88 -2.52
CA PRO A 205 -5.08 -21.23 -2.22
C PRO A 205 -4.83 -22.75 -2.24
N ARG A 206 -5.90 -23.54 -2.21
CA ARG A 206 -5.87 -25.01 -2.24
C ARG A 206 -7.15 -25.57 -2.84
N ASP A 207 -7.13 -26.85 -3.17
CA ASP A 207 -8.33 -27.59 -3.53
C ASP A 207 -9.27 -27.65 -2.33
N GLY A 208 -10.57 -27.45 -2.56
CA GLY A 208 -11.54 -27.43 -1.47
C GLY A 208 -12.98 -27.22 -1.91
N VAL A 209 -13.86 -27.23 -0.92
CA VAL A 209 -15.27 -26.88 -1.08
C VAL A 209 -15.55 -25.62 -0.25
N TYR A 210 -16.08 -24.60 -0.90
CA TYR A 210 -16.20 -23.26 -0.34
C TYR A 210 -17.65 -22.80 -0.31
N ARG A 211 -17.93 -21.85 0.59
CA ARG A 211 -19.20 -21.15 0.70
C ARG A 211 -18.97 -19.65 0.64
N ILE A 212 -19.72 -18.95 -0.21
CA ILE A 212 -19.82 -17.51 -0.27
C ILE A 212 -21.03 -17.07 0.56
N ARG A 213 -20.82 -16.11 1.46
CA ARG A 213 -21.88 -15.28 2.04
C ARG A 213 -21.61 -13.84 1.66
N SER A 214 -22.55 -13.18 0.99
CA SER A 214 -22.36 -11.80 0.55
C SER A 214 -23.64 -10.98 0.57
N GLN A 215 -23.47 -9.67 0.78
CA GLN A 215 -24.55 -8.68 0.73
C GLN A 215 -24.09 -7.53 -0.16
N LEU A 216 -24.84 -7.30 -1.24
CA LEU A 216 -24.65 -6.24 -2.20
C LEU A 216 -25.73 -5.17 -1.99
N THR A 217 -25.33 -3.91 -1.94
CA THR A 217 -26.23 -2.76 -1.80
C THR A 217 -25.89 -1.72 -2.86
N HIS A 218 -26.92 -1.23 -3.56
CA HIS A 218 -26.84 -0.02 -4.37
C HIS A 218 -27.72 1.03 -3.71
N GLU A 219 -27.12 1.98 -2.99
CA GLU A 219 -27.84 3.01 -2.24
C GLU A 219 -28.48 4.11 -3.09
N PRO A 220 -27.87 4.57 -4.20
CA PRO A 220 -28.40 5.70 -4.96
C PRO A 220 -29.78 5.45 -5.56
N THR A 221 -30.62 6.48 -5.54
CA THR A 221 -31.92 6.54 -6.25
C THR A 221 -31.80 7.10 -7.66
N ALA A 222 -30.73 7.85 -7.94
CA ALA A 222 -30.42 8.37 -9.26
C ALA A 222 -29.69 7.31 -10.09
N GLY A 223 -29.84 7.40 -11.41
CA GLY A 223 -29.28 6.42 -12.34
C GLY A 223 -30.26 5.32 -12.72
N ASP A 224 -29.74 4.25 -13.30
CA ASP A 224 -30.48 3.02 -13.58
C ASP A 224 -29.97 1.82 -12.77
N GLY A 225 -29.03 2.07 -11.85
CA GLY A 225 -28.41 1.10 -10.97
C GLY A 225 -27.27 0.32 -11.63
N ILE A 226 -26.84 -0.72 -10.94
CA ILE A 226 -25.69 -1.55 -11.35
C ILE A 226 -26.14 -2.92 -11.85
N HIS A 227 -25.26 -3.57 -12.60
CA HIS A 227 -25.31 -5.00 -12.79
C HIS A 227 -24.10 -5.65 -12.10
N ALA A 228 -24.34 -6.77 -11.42
CA ALA A 228 -23.35 -7.46 -10.62
C ALA A 228 -23.39 -8.96 -10.86
N ALA A 229 -22.24 -9.61 -10.82
CA ALA A 229 -22.11 -11.04 -11.02
C ALA A 229 -21.04 -11.68 -10.13
N ILE A 230 -21.26 -12.94 -9.76
CA ILE A 230 -20.25 -13.83 -9.16
C ILE A 230 -19.85 -14.83 -10.23
N VAL A 231 -18.57 -14.86 -10.59
CA VAL A 231 -18.06 -15.63 -11.73
C VAL A 231 -16.98 -16.61 -11.27
N HIS A 232 -17.16 -17.88 -11.58
CA HIS A 232 -16.17 -18.94 -11.37
C HIS A 232 -15.29 -19.11 -12.61
N SER A 233 -13.96 -19.11 -12.41
CA SER A 233 -12.97 -19.25 -13.49
C SER A 233 -13.13 -20.50 -14.38
N ALA A 234 -13.68 -21.59 -13.84
CA ALA A 234 -14.01 -22.82 -14.58
C ALA A 234 -15.50 -23.02 -14.94
N ASP A 235 -16.47 -22.62 -14.10
CA ASP A 235 -17.89 -22.89 -14.33
C ASP A 235 -18.65 -21.71 -14.96
N GLY A 236 -18.06 -20.52 -14.99
CA GLY A 236 -18.67 -19.30 -15.52
C GLY A 236 -19.48 -18.56 -14.47
N ILE A 237 -20.51 -17.81 -14.88
CA ILE A 237 -21.39 -17.06 -13.98
C ILE A 237 -22.13 -18.03 -13.05
N LEU A 238 -21.94 -17.88 -11.74
CA LEU A 238 -22.70 -18.60 -10.71
C LEU A 238 -24.05 -17.93 -10.45
N SER A 239 -24.06 -16.60 -10.45
CA SER A 239 -25.26 -15.76 -10.34
C SER A 239 -24.97 -14.34 -10.79
N ASP A 240 -25.97 -13.67 -11.36
CA ASP A 240 -25.96 -12.25 -11.67
C ASP A 240 -27.26 -11.57 -11.22
N CYS A 241 -27.23 -10.24 -11.11
CA CYS A 241 -28.41 -9.43 -10.84
C CYS A 241 -28.26 -8.01 -11.39
N SER A 242 -29.41 -7.35 -11.63
CA SER A 242 -29.49 -5.89 -11.71
C SER A 242 -30.03 -5.35 -10.40
N LEU A 243 -29.38 -4.34 -9.81
CA LEU A 243 -29.75 -3.79 -8.51
C LEU A 243 -29.82 -2.26 -8.56
N HIS A 244 -30.89 -1.67 -8.04
CA HIS A 244 -31.10 -0.22 -8.02
C HIS A 244 -31.89 0.20 -6.78
N HIS A 245 -31.29 1.07 -5.96
CA HIS A 245 -31.83 1.54 -4.68
C HIS A 245 -32.33 0.40 -3.78
N ASP A 246 -31.52 -0.67 -3.66
CA ASP A 246 -31.91 -1.89 -2.96
C ASP A 246 -30.69 -2.64 -2.40
N THR A 247 -30.96 -3.68 -1.62
CA THR A 247 -29.98 -4.61 -1.04
C THR A 247 -30.37 -6.05 -1.32
N LEU A 248 -29.40 -6.85 -1.76
CA LEU A 248 -29.59 -8.26 -2.10
C LEU A 248 -28.47 -9.12 -1.52
N GLU A 249 -28.83 -10.31 -1.03
CA GLU A 249 -27.85 -11.33 -0.67
C GLU A 249 -27.50 -12.22 -1.88
N MET A 250 -26.22 -12.39 -2.17
CA MET A 250 -25.72 -13.27 -3.25
C MET A 250 -24.87 -14.38 -2.63
N ASN A 251 -25.55 -15.33 -1.98
CA ASN A 251 -24.92 -16.43 -1.24
C ASN A 251 -24.83 -17.70 -2.12
N HIS A 252 -23.75 -18.46 -1.97
CA HIS A 252 -23.54 -19.75 -2.65
C HIS A 252 -22.86 -20.72 -1.70
N SER A 253 -23.23 -22.00 -1.70
CA SER A 253 -22.55 -23.05 -0.94
C SER A 253 -22.06 -24.16 -1.86
N ASP A 254 -21.21 -25.03 -1.32
CA ASP A 254 -20.76 -26.24 -2.01
C ASP A 254 -20.00 -25.99 -3.32
N ILE A 255 -19.32 -24.84 -3.41
CA ILE A 255 -18.52 -24.45 -4.58
C ILE A 255 -17.22 -25.23 -4.56
N LYS A 256 -16.98 -26.05 -5.58
CA LYS A 256 -15.76 -26.83 -5.70
C LYS A 256 -14.69 -26.01 -6.39
N MET A 257 -13.57 -25.75 -5.72
CA MET A 257 -12.44 -25.04 -6.28
C MET A 257 -11.21 -25.96 -6.32
N LEU A 258 -10.42 -25.84 -7.38
CA LEU A 258 -9.03 -26.28 -7.42
C LEU A 258 -8.11 -25.12 -7.04
N ALA A 259 -6.93 -25.43 -6.50
CA ALA A 259 -5.90 -24.44 -6.21
C ALA A 259 -5.59 -23.59 -7.46
N GLY A 260 -5.59 -22.26 -7.29
CA GLY A 260 -5.38 -21.29 -8.36
C GLY A 260 -6.61 -20.93 -9.18
N GLN A 261 -7.76 -21.59 -8.98
CA GLN A 261 -9.03 -21.13 -9.57
C GLN A 261 -9.54 -19.87 -8.87
N THR A 262 -10.23 -19.03 -9.62
CA THR A 262 -10.73 -17.74 -9.12
C THR A 262 -12.24 -17.69 -9.00
N LEU A 263 -12.69 -16.91 -8.02
CA LEU A 263 -14.02 -16.33 -7.91
C LEU A 263 -13.90 -14.82 -8.09
N ASP A 264 -14.59 -14.30 -9.11
CA ASP A 264 -14.61 -12.88 -9.42
C ASP A 264 -15.96 -12.28 -9.03
N PHE A 265 -15.92 -11.26 -8.19
CA PHE A 265 -17.07 -10.43 -7.80
C PHE A 265 -17.02 -9.17 -8.64
N VAL A 266 -17.94 -9.08 -9.59
CA VAL A 266 -17.89 -8.17 -10.73
C VAL A 266 -19.05 -7.21 -10.63
N VAL A 267 -18.79 -5.92 -10.80
CA VAL A 267 -19.84 -4.91 -10.94
C VAL A 267 -19.52 -4.02 -12.14
N ASP A 268 -20.48 -3.91 -13.06
CA ASP A 268 -20.46 -3.00 -14.20
C ASP A 268 -21.64 -2.02 -14.15
N ILE A 269 -21.55 -0.99 -14.98
CA ILE A 269 -22.68 -0.10 -15.24
C ILE A 269 -23.75 -0.84 -16.04
N LYS A 270 -24.99 -0.38 -15.92
CA LYS A 270 -26.04 -0.81 -16.83
C LYS A 270 -26.03 0.02 -18.12
N GLN A 271 -26.98 0.93 -18.30
CA GLN A 271 -27.10 1.70 -19.54
C GLN A 271 -26.46 3.08 -19.43
N VAL A 272 -26.38 3.64 -18.22
CA VAL A 272 -25.85 4.98 -18.00
C VAL A 272 -24.79 4.96 -16.91
N LEU A 273 -23.73 5.74 -17.10
CA LEU A 273 -22.76 6.06 -16.07
C LEU A 273 -23.33 7.21 -15.22
N ASN A 274 -24.14 6.88 -14.22
CA ASN A 274 -24.74 7.86 -13.32
C ASN A 274 -25.07 7.24 -11.96
N SER A 275 -24.27 7.60 -10.96
CA SER A 275 -24.48 7.21 -9.56
C SER A 275 -24.43 5.70 -9.33
N ASP A 276 -23.43 5.03 -9.91
CA ASP A 276 -23.26 3.57 -9.89
C ASP A 276 -22.43 3.06 -8.69
N GLN A 277 -22.21 3.91 -7.68
CA GLN A 277 -21.51 3.48 -6.46
C GLN A 277 -22.30 2.38 -5.74
N TYR A 278 -21.56 1.41 -5.19
CA TYR A 278 -22.14 0.25 -4.53
C TYR A 278 -21.33 -0.13 -3.30
N LEU A 279 -21.97 -0.89 -2.40
CA LEU A 279 -21.35 -1.56 -1.26
C LEU A 279 -21.47 -3.07 -1.47
N TRP A 280 -20.38 -3.83 -1.28
CA TRP A 280 -20.43 -5.29 -1.38
C TRP A 280 -19.53 -5.95 -0.34
N LYS A 281 -20.16 -6.50 0.70
CA LYS A 281 -19.49 -7.30 1.73
C LYS A 281 -19.51 -8.77 1.32
N ILE A 282 -18.35 -9.42 1.34
CA ILE A 282 -18.16 -10.81 0.94
C ILE A 282 -17.39 -11.54 2.04
N THR A 283 -17.86 -12.73 2.39
CA THR A 283 -17.11 -13.69 3.20
C THR A 283 -17.08 -15.04 2.51
N ILE A 284 -15.92 -15.71 2.54
CA ILE A 284 -15.73 -17.04 1.98
C ILE A 284 -15.27 -17.96 3.11
N ASP A 285 -15.94 -19.10 3.27
CA ASP A 285 -15.59 -20.14 4.24
C ASP A 285 -15.20 -21.42 3.49
N GLU A 286 -14.19 -22.14 3.99
CA GLU A 286 -13.88 -23.51 3.56
C GLU A 286 -14.73 -24.51 4.38
N LEU A 287 -15.56 -25.34 3.73
CA LEU A 287 -16.55 -26.19 4.39
C LEU A 287 -16.01 -27.52 4.93
N ASN A 288 -14.89 -28.02 4.41
CA ASN A 288 -14.38 -29.37 4.69
C ASN A 288 -12.89 -29.39 5.08
N ALA A 289 -12.40 -28.38 5.80
CA ALA A 289 -11.11 -28.49 6.47
C ALA A 289 -11.22 -29.66 7.47
N ALA A 290 -10.59 -30.80 7.14
CA ALA A 290 -10.55 -31.96 8.02
C ALA A 290 -10.07 -31.52 9.40
N GLU A 291 -10.90 -31.78 10.41
CA GLU A 291 -10.81 -31.29 11.79
C GLU A 291 -11.10 -29.79 11.93
N GLN A 292 -12.28 -29.48 12.48
CA GLN A 292 -12.58 -28.20 13.13
C GLN A 292 -11.64 -28.01 14.32
N THR A 293 -10.39 -27.65 14.05
CA THR A 293 -9.59 -26.88 15.00
C THR A 293 -10.09 -25.45 14.94
N ASP A 294 -10.24 -24.82 16.11
CA ASP A 294 -10.47 -23.39 16.30
C ASP A 294 -9.51 -22.58 15.39
N GLY A 295 -9.98 -22.16 14.22
CA GLY A 295 -9.10 -21.65 13.15
C GLY A 295 -9.51 -21.93 11.69
N SER A 296 -10.79 -22.19 11.37
CA SER A 296 -11.20 -22.22 9.95
C SER A 296 -10.87 -20.87 9.31
N LEU A 297 -10.05 -20.87 8.26
CA LEU A 297 -9.71 -19.66 7.52
C LEU A 297 -10.99 -19.09 6.89
N VAL A 298 -11.33 -17.87 7.27
CA VAL A 298 -12.41 -17.09 6.67
C VAL A 298 -11.76 -15.96 5.89
N TRP A 299 -12.04 -15.87 4.60
CA TRP A 299 -11.71 -14.69 3.82
C TRP A 299 -12.84 -13.68 4.00
N ASP A 300 -12.52 -12.45 4.37
CA ASP A 300 -13.49 -11.37 4.65
C ASP A 300 -13.06 -10.13 3.87
N SER A 301 -13.89 -9.69 2.92
CA SER A 301 -13.53 -8.63 1.99
C SER A 301 -13.26 -7.27 2.62
N LEU A 302 -13.75 -7.02 3.85
CA LEU A 302 -13.44 -5.79 4.60
C LEU A 302 -12.14 -5.96 5.38
N GLN A 303 -11.98 -7.09 6.08
CA GLN A 303 -10.82 -7.30 6.94
C GLN A 303 -9.55 -7.68 6.17
N ASP A 304 -9.72 -8.29 4.99
CA ASP A 304 -8.64 -8.67 4.09
C ASP A 304 -8.32 -7.58 3.05
N PHE A 305 -9.08 -6.48 3.02
CA PHE A 305 -8.77 -5.39 2.11
C PHE A 305 -7.39 -4.83 2.45
N PRO A 306 -6.45 -4.78 1.50
CA PRO A 306 -5.13 -4.24 1.75
C PRO A 306 -5.29 -2.80 2.20
N ASN A 307 -4.95 -2.55 3.46
CA ASN A 307 -4.49 -1.26 3.88
C ASN A 307 -2.97 -1.33 3.72
N PRO A 308 -2.38 -0.97 2.56
CA PRO A 308 -0.98 -0.62 2.53
C PRO A 308 -0.87 0.60 3.44
N ALA A 309 -0.64 0.31 4.73
CA ALA A 309 -0.49 1.30 5.77
C ALA A 309 0.43 2.38 5.21
N PRO A 310 0.06 3.68 5.34
CA PRO A 310 0.72 4.79 4.66
C PRO A 310 2.22 4.58 4.69
N GLN A 311 2.74 4.15 3.54
CA GLN A 311 4.07 3.61 3.30
C GLN A 311 4.91 3.45 4.58
N GLN A 312 4.55 2.46 5.41
CA GLN A 312 5.19 2.27 6.72
C GLN A 312 6.70 2.25 6.54
N LEU A 313 7.38 3.13 7.27
CA LEU A 313 8.83 3.16 7.29
C LEU A 313 9.33 1.77 7.71
N ASN A 314 10.33 1.25 7.00
CA ASN A 314 11.01 0.02 7.41
C ASN A 314 11.79 0.24 8.72
N GLY A 315 12.36 -0.81 9.32
CA GLY A 315 13.00 -0.67 10.64
C GLY A 315 14.13 0.34 10.67
N TRP A 316 14.92 0.43 9.60
CA TRP A 316 16.00 1.40 9.45
C TRP A 316 15.50 2.83 9.22
N GLU A 317 14.41 2.97 8.49
CA GLU A 317 13.75 4.26 8.27
C GLU A 317 13.07 4.77 9.56
N GLN A 318 12.48 3.88 10.37
CA GLN A 318 11.94 4.23 11.68
C GLN A 318 13.05 4.68 12.64
N LEU A 319 14.19 3.97 12.68
CA LEU A 319 15.34 4.40 13.46
C LEU A 319 15.85 5.78 13.00
N ALA A 320 15.97 6.00 11.69
CA ALA A 320 16.33 7.30 11.12
C ALA A 320 15.35 8.41 11.54
N GLN A 321 14.04 8.13 11.52
CA GLN A 321 13.00 9.05 11.97
C GLN A 321 13.13 9.36 13.46
N VAL A 322 13.33 8.36 14.32
CA VAL A 322 13.54 8.53 15.76
C VAL A 322 14.73 9.46 16.02
N LEU A 323 15.87 9.21 15.37
CA LEU A 323 17.07 10.03 15.54
C LEU A 323 16.86 11.47 15.07
N LEU A 324 16.17 11.67 13.94
CA LEU A 324 15.84 13.01 13.45
C LEU A 324 14.89 13.75 14.42
N CYS A 325 13.90 13.05 14.98
CA CYS A 325 12.95 13.61 15.93
C CYS A 325 13.52 13.78 17.35
N SER A 326 14.57 13.04 17.71
CA SER A 326 15.27 13.18 19.00
C SER A 326 16.41 14.20 18.96
N ASN A 327 16.74 14.73 17.77
CA ASN A 327 17.78 15.74 17.64
C ASN A 327 17.27 17.06 18.23
N GLU A 328 17.98 17.56 19.24
CA GLU A 328 17.64 18.80 19.94
C GLU A 328 17.51 20.00 19.00
N PHE A 329 18.17 20.01 17.84
CA PHE A 329 18.00 21.07 16.83
C PHE A 329 16.53 21.27 16.39
N MET A 330 15.69 20.25 16.53
CA MET A 330 14.25 20.32 16.22
C MET A 330 13.44 21.04 17.31
N PHE A 331 14.05 21.26 18.48
CA PHE A 331 13.46 21.93 19.65
C PHE A 331 14.28 23.15 20.10
N VAL A 332 15.28 23.57 19.33
CA VAL A 332 15.99 24.83 19.61
C VAL A 332 15.06 25.99 19.26
N ASP A 333 14.44 26.53 20.30
CA ASP A 333 13.80 27.85 20.34
C ASP A 333 14.81 29.00 20.48
#